data_AF-H9FAR5-F1
#
_entry.id   AF-H9FAR5-F1
#
_cell.length_a   1.000
_cell.length_b   1.000
_cell.length_c   1.000
_cell.angle_alpha   90.00
_cell.angle_beta   90.00
_cell.angle_gamma   90.00
#
_symmetry.space_group_name_H-M   'P 1'
#
loop_
_entity.id
_entity.type
_entity.pdbx_description
1 polymer ?
#
loop_
_entity_poly.entity_id
_entity_poly.type
_entity_poly.pdbx_seq_one_letter_code
_entity_poly.pdbx_strand_id
1 'polypeptide(L)' 'YDEDSETYFYPCPCGDNFSITKEDLENGEDVATCPSCSLIIKVIYDKDQFVCGETVPAPSANKELVKC' A
#
# COMPACT_ATOMS: atom_id res chain seq x y z
N TYR A 1 1.69 -2.54 7.04
CA TYR A 1 1.40 -1.11 7.11
C TYR A 1 2.13 -0.60 8.32
N ASP A 2 2.86 0.49 8.15
CA ASP A 2 3.57 1.16 9.23
C ASP A 2 2.81 2.44 9.58
N GLU A 3 2.38 2.57 10.84
CA GLU A 3 1.51 3.66 11.27
C GLU A 3 2.28 4.97 11.45
N ASP A 4 3.54 4.91 11.87
CA ASP A 4 4.39 6.09 12.08
C ASP A 4 4.74 6.80 10.76
N SER A 5 5.00 6.03 9.70
CA SER A 5 5.34 6.56 8.37
C SER A 5 4.19 6.51 7.36
N GLU A 6 3.01 6.06 7.77
CA GLU A 6 1.85 5.82 6.90
C GLU A 6 2.20 5.08 5.60
N THR A 7 3.09 4.08 5.68
CA THR A 7 3.70 3.43 4.51
C THR A 7 3.34 1.93 4.43
N TYR A 8 3.05 1.46 3.22
CA TYR A 8 2.82 0.04 2.92
C TYR A 8 4.11 -0.58 2.39
N PHE A 9 4.47 -1.75 2.93
CA PHE A 9 5.67 -2.49 2.56
C PHE A 9 5.36 -3.89 2.02
N TYR A 10 6.13 -4.33 1.02
CA TYR A 10 6.05 -5.69 0.46
C TYR A 10 7.46 -6.26 0.23
N PRO A 11 7.75 -7.52 0.58
CA PRO A 11 9.10 -8.08 0.44
C PRO A 11 9.57 -8.12 -1.02
N CYS A 12 10.81 -7.69 -1.26
CA CYS A 12 11.47 -7.74 -2.56
C CYS A 12 12.46 -8.91 -2.62
N PRO A 13 12.56 -9.64 -3.74
CA PRO A 13 13.52 -10.74 -3.89
C PRO A 13 14.99 -10.33 -3.77
N CYS A 14 15.34 -9.04 -3.79
CA CYS A 14 16.71 -8.58 -3.59
C CYS A 14 17.13 -8.52 -2.10
N GLY A 15 16.19 -8.67 -1.15
CA GLY A 15 16.45 -8.62 0.28
C GLY A 15 15.88 -7.38 1.00
N ASP A 16 15.42 -6.37 0.26
CA ASP A 16 14.74 -5.18 0.80
C ASP A 16 13.22 -5.27 0.66
N ASN A 17 12.52 -4.16 0.88
CA ASN A 17 11.08 -4.04 0.71
C ASN A 17 10.74 -3.01 -0.36
N PHE A 18 9.73 -3.33 -1.17
CA PHE A 18 8.98 -2.32 -1.90
C PHE A 18 8.23 -1.45 -0.89
N SER A 19 8.14 -0.14 -1.15
CA SER A 19 7.40 0.81 -0.35
C SER A 19 6.51 1.72 -1.20
N ILE A 20 5.35 2.08 -0.66
CA ILE A 20 4.45 3.12 -1.18
C ILE A 20 3.77 3.82 -0.01
N THR A 21 3.66 5.14 -0.03
CA THR A 21 2.99 5.87 1.07
C THR A 21 1.48 5.80 0.91
N LYS A 22 0.75 5.99 2.00
CA LYS A 22 -0.70 6.15 1.95
C LYS A 22 -1.07 7.36 1.09
N GLU A 23 -0.35 8.48 1.24
CA GLU A 23 -0.54 9.68 0.43
C GLU A 23 -0.44 9.36 -1.08
N ASP A 24 0.54 8.55 -1.50
CA ASP A 24 0.65 8.11 -2.90
C ASP A 24 -0.64 7.40 -3.37
N LEU A 25 -1.18 6.48 -2.57
CA LEU A 25 -2.43 5.78 -2.87
C LEU A 25 -3.64 6.73 -2.94
N GLU A 26 -3.70 7.72 -2.04
CA GLU A 26 -4.75 8.76 -2.01
C GLU A 26 -4.68 9.67 -3.25
N ASN A 27 -3.48 9.92 -3.77
CA ASN A 27 -3.24 10.65 -5.02
C ASN A 27 -3.52 9.81 -6.29
N GLY A 28 -3.79 8.51 -6.13
CA GLY A 28 -4.09 7.63 -7.26
C GLY A 28 -2.87 6.85 -7.79
N GLU A 29 -1.71 6.98 -7.16
CA GLU A 29 -0.51 6.21 -7.51
C GLU A 29 -0.67 4.76 -7.06
N ASP A 30 -0.17 3.86 -7.89
CA ASP A 30 -0.28 2.41 -7.66
C ASP A 30 1.07 1.69 -7.80
N VAL A 31 2.18 2.42 -7.76
CA VAL A 31 3.52 1.89 -8.01
C VAL A 31 4.34 1.89 -6.73
N ALA A 32 4.57 0.71 -6.15
CA ALA A 32 5.52 0.56 -5.05
C ALA A 32 6.92 0.26 -5.61
N THR A 33 7.93 0.94 -5.06
CA THR A 33 9.30 0.88 -5.57
C THR A 33 10.25 0.26 -4.54
N CYS A 34 11.26 -0.49 -5.00
CA CYS A 34 12.29 -1.04 -4.14
C CYS A 34 13.56 -0.17 -4.21
N PRO A 35 14.11 0.29 -3.06
CA PRO A 35 15.27 1.19 -3.04
C PRO A 35 16.57 0.54 -3.54
N SER A 36 16.68 -0.79 -3.46
CA SER A 36 17.95 -1.48 -3.73
C SER A 36 18.10 -2.11 -5.11
N CYS A 37 17.00 -2.47 -5.79
CA CYS A 37 17.08 -3.15 -7.09
C CYS A 37 16.28 -2.45 -8.21
N SER A 38 15.68 -1.29 -7.94
CA SER A 38 14.88 -0.51 -8.89
C SER A 38 13.66 -1.24 -9.49
N LEU A 39 13.33 -2.44 -9.00
CA LEU A 39 12.09 -3.11 -9.37
C LEU A 39 10.90 -2.28 -8.88
N ILE A 40 9.79 -2.42 -9.59
CA ILE A 40 8.51 -1.82 -9.26
C ILE A 40 7.41 -2.88 -9.28
N ILE A 41 6.40 -2.72 -8.44
CA ILE A 41 5.19 -3.56 -8.43
C ILE A 41 3.94 -2.70 -8.46
N LYS A 42 2.86 -3.24 -9.05
CA LYS A 42 1.54 -2.62 -9.06
C LYS A 42 0.76 -3.01 -7.81
N VAL A 43 0.29 -2.02 -7.06
CA VAL A 43 -0.54 -2.17 -5.87
C VAL A 43 -2.01 -2.16 -6.28
N ILE A 44 -2.72 -3.24 -5.96
CA ILE A 44 -4.16 -3.34 -6.21
C ILE A 44 -4.89 -2.92 -4.95
N TYR A 45 -5.55 -1.76 -5.01
CA TYR A 45 -6.32 -1.18 -3.92
C TYR A 45 -7.64 -0.62 -4.44
N ASP A 46 -8.54 -0.39 -3.50
CA ASP A 46 -9.85 0.20 -3.76
C ASP A 46 -9.73 1.71 -3.65
N LYS A 47 -9.87 2.42 -4.77
CA LYS A 47 -9.64 3.87 -4.79
C LYS A 47 -10.65 4.61 -3.93
N ASP A 48 -11.90 4.13 -3.86
CA ASP A 48 -12.96 4.74 -3.04
C ASP A 48 -12.63 4.74 -1.54
N GLN A 49 -11.80 3.81 -1.05
CA GLN A 49 -11.29 3.80 0.33
C GLN A 49 -10.15 4.79 0.61
N PHE A 50 -9.50 5.32 -0.43
CA PHE A 50 -8.32 6.18 -0.31
C PHE A 50 -8.51 7.57 -0.96
N VAL A 51 -9.55 7.82 -1.75
CA VAL A 51 -9.81 9.17 -2.30
C VAL A 51 -10.25 10.13 -1.19
N CYS A 52 -9.55 11.26 -1.07
CA CYS A 52 -9.88 12.32 -0.13
C CYS A 52 -11.05 13.16 -0.69
N GLY A 53 -12.27 12.62 -0.64
CA GLY A 53 -13.48 13.28 -1.13
C GLY A 53 -14.75 12.58 -0.65
N GLU A 54 -15.33 13.10 0.44
CA GLU A 54 -16.69 12.84 0.96
C GLU A 54 -17.29 11.45 0.67
N THR A 55 -16.85 10.41 1.37
CA THR A 55 -17.70 9.22 1.59
C THR A 55 -17.60 8.75 3.03
N VAL A 56 -18.76 8.64 3.68
CA VAL A 56 -18.94 8.11 5.04
C VAL A 56 -18.45 6.65 5.06
N PRO A 57 -17.42 6.30 5.86
CA PRO A 57 -16.88 4.94 5.84
C PRO A 57 -17.87 4.00 6.55
N ALA A 58 -18.48 3.09 5.78
CA ALA A 58 -19.04 1.86 6.33
C ALA A 58 -17.87 0.89 6.62
N PRO A 59 -17.87 0.18 7.76
CA PRO A 59 -16.73 -0.64 8.17
C PRO A 59 -16.63 -1.85 7.23
N SER A 60 -15.60 -1.88 6.38
CA SER A 60 -15.35 -3.01 5.49
C SER A 60 -14.19 -3.85 6.01
N ALA A 61 -14.46 -5.15 6.04
CA ALA A 61 -13.83 -6.18 6.83
C ALA A 61 -12.42 -6.60 6.36
N ASN A 62 -11.66 -7.09 7.35
CA ASN A 62 -10.37 -7.78 7.36
C ASN A 62 -9.85 -8.52 6.10
N LYS A 63 -8.52 -8.57 5.99
CA LYS A 63 -7.81 -9.80 5.57
C LYS A 63 -6.49 -9.96 6.35
N GLU A 64 -6.63 -10.56 7.52
CA GLU A 64 -5.55 -11.23 8.24
C GLU A 64 -4.98 -12.32 7.32
N LEU A 65 -3.75 -12.11 6.84
CA LEU A 65 -3.07 -13.07 5.98
C LEU A 65 -2.47 -14.16 6.87
N VAL A 66 -3.28 -15.17 7.16
CA VAL A 66 -2.85 -16.45 7.74
C VAL A 66 -1.68 -17.02 6.93
N LYS A 67 -0.59 -17.37 7.60
CA LYS A 67 0.42 -18.29 7.07
C LYS A 67 0.51 -19.47 8.03
N CYS A 68 0.21 -20.65 7.49
CA CYS A 68 0.17 -21.96 8.14
C CYS A 68 1.52 -22.35 8.76
#